data_AF-A0A970S1S8-F1
#
_entry.id   AF-A0A970S1S8-F1
#
_cell.length_a   1.000
_cell.length_b   1.000
_cell.length_c   1.000
_cell.angle_alpha   90.00
_cell.angle_beta   90.00
_cell.angle_gamma   90.00
#
_symmetry.space_group_name_H-M   'P 1'
#
loop_
_entity.id
_entity.type
_entity.pdbx_description
1 polymer ?
#
loop_
_entity_poly.entity_id
_entity_poly.type
_entity_poly.pdbx_seq_one_letter_code
_entity_poly.pdbx_strand_id
1 'polypeptide(L)'
;MKNKQGQDGSAPPPQNIYLAALKEVLQARQAAVSFFNEVTEPSAVDAAIKALTSSEQKYKELLELGRRAGYRIPVTLTGYEERRKLFYA
;
A
#
# COMPACT_ATOMS: atom_id res chain seq x y z
N MET A 1 22.25 -27.99 6.35
CA MET A 1 20.97 -27.42 5.87
C MET A 1 20.95 -25.94 6.21
N LYS A 2 20.80 -25.06 5.21
CA LYS A 2 20.84 -23.60 5.40
C LYS A 2 19.47 -23.14 5.93
N ASN A 3 19.38 -22.85 7.23
CA ASN A 3 18.18 -22.24 7.80
C ASN A 3 18.17 -20.76 7.39
N LYS A 4 17.17 -20.41 6.57
CA LYS A 4 16.95 -19.04 6.10
C LYS A 4 16.65 -18.14 7.30
N GLN A 5 17.56 -17.20 7.54
CA GLN A 5 17.29 -15.96 8.27
C GLN A 5 16.06 -15.28 7.64
N GLY A 6 15.13 -14.85 8.48
CA GLY A 6 13.90 -14.17 8.04
C GLY A 6 12.80 -14.12 9.09
N GLN A 7 13.16 -13.97 10.37
CA GLN A 7 12.25 -13.49 11.39
C GLN A 7 13.03 -12.43 12.16
N ASP A 8 13.06 -11.22 11.62
CA ASP A 8 13.30 -10.07 12.48
C ASP A 8 12.10 -10.02 13.44
N GLY A 9 12.35 -10.37 14.70
CA GLY A 9 11.39 -10.29 15.81
C GLY A 9 11.06 -8.85 16.19
N SER A 10 11.01 -7.94 15.22
CA SER A 10 10.55 -6.57 15.44
C SER A 10 9.02 -6.57 15.48
N ALA A 11 8.47 -5.96 16.54
CA ALA A 11 7.04 -5.74 16.63
C ALA A 11 6.55 -5.00 15.38
N PRO A 12 5.40 -5.38 14.81
CA PRO A 12 4.89 -4.71 13.62
C PRO A 12 4.60 -3.23 13.95
N PRO A 13 4.77 -2.32 12.97
CA PRO A 13 4.71 -0.89 13.23
C PRO A 13 3.32 -0.46 13.72
N PRO A 14 3.20 0.51 14.63
CA PRO A 14 1.90 1.02 15.08
C PRO A 14 0.86 1.18 13.96
N GLN A 15 -0.40 0.80 14.22
CA GLN A 15 -1.43 0.69 13.18
C GLN A 15 -1.65 2.01 12.41
N ASN A 16 -1.46 3.17 13.04
CA ASN A 16 -1.51 4.48 12.38
C ASN A 16 -0.40 4.65 11.32
N ILE A 17 0.81 4.15 11.57
CA ILE A 17 1.93 4.17 10.61
C ILE A 17 1.62 3.23 9.44
N TYR A 18 1.11 2.03 9.72
CA TYR A 18 0.65 1.11 8.70
C TYR A 18 -0.39 1.75 7.76
N LEU A 19 -1.39 2.44 8.34
CA LEU A 19 -2.45 3.08 7.57
C LEU A 19 -1.95 4.29 6.77
N ALA A 20 -0.97 5.04 7.29
CA ALA A 20 -0.31 6.10 6.54
C ALA A 20 0.42 5.54 5.31
N ALA A 21 1.21 4.47 5.50
CA ALA A 21 1.88 3.79 4.40
C ALA A 21 0.89 3.24 3.35
N LEU A 22 -0.25 2.67 3.81
CA LEU A 22 -1.30 2.20 2.92
C LEU A 22 -1.90 3.35 2.08
N LYS A 23 -2.12 4.51 2.71
CA LYS A 23 -2.61 5.72 2.03
C LYS A 23 -1.61 6.24 0.99
N GLU A 24 -0.33 6.31 1.34
CA GLU A 24 0.73 6.76 0.43
C GLU A 24 0.82 5.87 -0.81
N VAL A 25 0.77 4.55 -0.65
CA VAL A 25 0.80 3.61 -1.77
C VAL A 25 -0.41 3.78 -2.68
N LEU A 26 -1.61 3.99 -2.11
CA LEU A 26 -2.82 4.24 -2.88
C LEU A 26 -2.76 5.58 -3.64
N GLN A 27 -2.21 6.63 -3.03
CA GLN A 27 -1.97 7.91 -3.70
C GLN A 27 -0.94 7.77 -4.84
N ALA A 28 0.16 7.05 -4.62
CA ALA A 28 1.17 6.79 -5.64
C ALA A 28 0.59 5.99 -6.81
N ARG A 29 -0.26 5.00 -6.53
CA ARG A 29 -0.97 4.24 -7.56
C ARG A 29 -1.90 5.16 -8.36
N GLN A 30 -2.67 6.01 -7.71
CA GLN A 30 -3.55 6.96 -8.40
C GLN A 30 -2.76 7.93 -9.28
N ALA A 31 -1.64 8.46 -8.79
CA ALA A 31 -0.76 9.32 -9.59
C ALA A 31 -0.18 8.58 -10.80
N ALA A 32 0.23 7.32 -10.64
CA ALA A 32 0.73 6.51 -11.75
C ALA A 32 -0.36 6.19 -12.79
N VAL A 33 -1.62 5.99 -12.36
CA VAL A 33 -2.77 5.83 -13.28
C VAL A 33 -3.01 7.12 -14.05
N SER A 34 -3.04 8.27 -13.37
CA SER A 34 -3.21 9.57 -14.04
C SER A 34 -2.09 9.81 -15.05
N PHE A 35 -0.84 9.58 -14.64
CA PHE A 35 0.32 9.71 -15.53
C PHE A 35 0.23 8.76 -16.74
N PHE A 36 -0.14 7.49 -16.54
CA PHE A 36 -0.34 6.54 -17.64
C PHE A 36 -1.39 7.02 -18.65
N ASN A 37 -2.47 7.64 -18.19
CA ASN A 37 -3.54 8.13 -19.05
C ASN A 37 -3.15 9.40 -19.84
N GLU A 38 -2.14 10.15 -19.38
CA GLU A 38 -1.70 11.42 -19.98
C GLU A 38 -0.56 11.22 -20.98
N VAL A 39 0.24 10.17 -20.85
CA VAL A 39 1.45 9.97 -21.65
C VAL A 39 1.18 9.16 -22.91
N THR A 40 1.80 9.59 -24.02
CA THR A 40 1.77 8.88 -25.31
C THR A 40 3.14 8.37 -25.74
N GLU A 41 4.21 8.93 -25.20
CA GLU A 41 5.58 8.53 -25.49
C GLU A 41 5.85 7.12 -24.93
N PRO A 42 6.33 6.16 -25.75
CA PRO A 42 6.51 4.77 -25.32
C PRO A 42 7.38 4.62 -24.06
N SER A 43 8.45 5.41 -23.93
CA SER A 43 9.31 5.39 -22.75
C SER A 43 8.63 5.91 -21.48
N ALA A 44 7.71 6.86 -21.63
CA ALA A 44 6.91 7.39 -20.52
C ALA A 44 5.79 6.42 -20.12
N VAL A 45 5.19 5.72 -21.09
CA VAL A 45 4.25 4.61 -20.85
C VAL A 45 4.95 3.50 -20.05
N ASP A 46 6.17 3.10 -20.44
CA ASP A 46 6.95 2.11 -19.70
C ASP A 46 7.24 2.55 -18.25
N ALA A 47 7.57 3.82 -18.05
CA ALA A 47 7.79 4.39 -16.72
C ALA A 47 6.50 4.35 -15.88
N ALA A 48 5.36 4.69 -16.47
CA ALA A 48 4.05 4.61 -15.82
C ALA A 48 3.69 3.18 -15.42
N ILE A 49 3.91 2.20 -16.31
CA ILE A 49 3.70 0.76 -16.02
C ILE A 49 4.60 0.28 -14.87
N LYS A 50 5.87 0.70 -14.84
CA LYS A 50 6.80 0.37 -13.74
C LYS A 50 6.32 0.98 -12.41
N ALA A 51 5.85 2.22 -12.41
CA ALA A 51 5.30 2.86 -11.23
C ALA A 51 4.04 2.15 -10.71
N LEU A 52 3.12 1.78 -11.61
CA LEU A 52 1.93 0.99 -11.28
C LEU A 52 2.30 -0.35 -10.66
N THR A 53 3.18 -1.11 -11.31
CA THR A 53 3.64 -2.42 -10.82
C THR A 53 4.30 -2.30 -9.44
N SER A 54 5.16 -1.30 -9.24
CA SER A 54 5.81 -1.06 -7.95
C SER A 54 4.81 -0.71 -6.85
N SER A 55 3.81 0.13 -7.15
CA SER A 55 2.75 0.48 -6.19
C SER A 55 1.90 -0.74 -5.81
N GLU A 56 1.59 -1.62 -6.77
CA GLU A 56 0.82 -2.84 -6.52
C GLU A 56 1.59 -3.82 -5.65
N GLN A 57 2.89 -4.01 -5.91
CA GLN A 57 3.74 -4.87 -5.10
C GLN A 57 3.81 -4.38 -3.65
N LYS A 58 4.05 -3.08 -3.44
CA LYS A 58 4.06 -2.46 -2.10
C LYS A 58 2.70 -2.59 -1.41
N TYR A 59 1.61 -2.45 -2.16
CA TYR A 59 0.26 -2.63 -1.61
C TYR A 59 0.06 -4.06 -1.10
N LYS A 60 0.46 -5.08 -1.87
CA LYS A 60 0.38 -6.48 -1.46
C LYS A 60 1.19 -6.77 -0.20
N GLU A 61 2.42 -6.25 -0.13
CA GLU A 61 3.29 -6.39 1.05
C GLU A 61 2.66 -5.76 2.30
N LEU A 62 2.07 -4.57 2.18
CA LEU A 62 1.34 -3.93 3.26
C LEU A 62 0.10 -4.73 3.68
N LEU A 63 -0.65 -5.31 2.73
CA LEU A 63 -1.78 -6.18 3.07
C LEU A 63 -1.33 -7.42 3.86
N GLU A 64 -0.23 -8.05 3.46
CA GLU A 64 0.33 -9.19 4.20
C GLU A 64 0.81 -8.79 5.59
N LEU A 65 1.49 -7.65 5.71
CA LEU A 65 1.91 -7.09 7.00
C LEU A 65 0.69 -6.86 7.91
N GLY A 66 -0.35 -6.22 7.39
CA GLY A 66 -1.58 -5.96 8.13
C GLY A 66 -2.28 -7.23 8.59
N ARG A 67 -2.32 -8.27 7.76
CA ARG A 67 -2.87 -9.59 8.14
C ARG A 67 -2.06 -10.24 9.25
N ARG A 68 -0.73 -10.24 9.14
CA ARG A 68 0.16 -10.83 10.16
C ARG A 68 0.10 -10.10 11.50
N ALA A 69 -0.06 -8.77 11.45
CA ALA A 69 -0.12 -7.92 12.63
C ALA A 69 -1.53 -7.81 13.26
N GLY A 70 -2.55 -8.46 12.67
CA GLY A 70 -3.93 -8.40 13.16
C GLY A 70 -4.60 -7.04 12.96
N TYR A 71 -4.10 -6.22 12.04
CA TYR A 71 -4.70 -4.92 11.77
C TYR A 71 -6.04 -5.07 11.05
N ARG A 72 -6.96 -4.15 11.36
CA ARG A 72 -8.22 -4.04 10.62
C ARG A 72 -7.92 -3.46 9.24
N ILE A 73 -7.82 -4.32 8.24
CA ILE A 73 -7.59 -3.92 6.85
C ILE A 73 -8.89 -3.32 6.28
N PRO A 74 -8.89 -2.06 5.85
CA PRO A 74 -10.03 -1.49 5.15
C PRO A 74 -10.16 -2.06 3.75
N VAL A 75 -11.38 -2.47 3.37
CA VAL A 75 -11.67 -2.91 2.00
C VAL A 75 -11.49 -1.76 1.00
N THR A 76 -11.72 -0.52 1.47
CA THR A 76 -11.43 0.74 0.76
C THR A 76 -10.96 1.80 1.77
N LEU A 77 -10.15 2.76 1.33
CA LEU A 77 -9.73 3.90 2.17
C LEU A 77 -10.95 4.72 2.63
N THR A 78 -11.97 4.84 1.78
CA THR A 78 -13.27 5.44 2.11
C THR A 78 -13.94 4.72 3.28
N GLY A 79 -14.00 3.39 3.24
CA GLY A 79 -14.54 2.59 4.34
C GLY A 79 -13.67 2.64 5.61
N TYR A 80 -12.41 3.06 5.53
CA TYR A 80 -11.61 3.39 6.71
C TYR A 80 -12.01 4.74 7.30
N GLU A 81 -12.06 5.79 6.47
CA GLU A 81 -12.40 7.15 6.90
C GLU A 81 -13.81 7.24 7.48
N GLU A 82 -14.79 6.59 6.86
CA GLU A 82 -16.16 6.51 7.37
C GLU A 82 -16.22 5.80 8.73
N ARG A 83 -15.54 4.65 8.87
CA ARG A 83 -15.47 3.96 10.17
C ARG A 83 -14.77 4.82 11.22
N ARG A 84 -13.69 5.51 10.85
CA ARG A 84 -12.97 6.38 11.79
C ARG A 84 -13.86 7.55 12.25
N LYS A 85 -14.64 8.16 11.36
CA LYS A 85 -15.63 9.20 11.73
C LYS A 85 -16.64 8.68 12.76
N LEU A 86 -17.09 7.43 12.64
CA LEU A 86 -18.02 6.82 13.61
C LEU A 86 -17.43 6.56 15.00
N PHE A 87 -16.11 6.47 15.14
CA PHE A 87 -15.45 6.25 16.45
C PHE A 87 -15.03 7.54 17.17
N TYR A 88 -14.98 8.67 16.46
CA TYR A 88 -14.58 9.98 17.02
C TYR A 88 -15.71 11.03 16.96
N ALA A 89 -16.94 10.62 16.62
CA ALA A 89 -18.16 11.41 16.75
C ALA A 89 -18.86 11.07 18.06
#